data_AF-A0A1S9BR96-F1
#
_entry.id   AF-A0A1S9BR96-F1
#
_cell.length_a   1.000
_cell.length_b   1.000
_cell.length_c   1.000
_cell.angle_alpha   90.00
_cell.angle_beta   90.00
_cell.angle_gamma   90.00
#
_symmetry.space_group_name_H-M   'P 1'
#
loop_
_entity.id
_entity.type
_entity.pdbx_description
1 polymer ?
#
loop_
_entity_poly.entity_id
_entity_poly.type
_entity_poly.pdbx_seq_one_letter_code
_entity_poly.pdbx_strand_id
1 'polypeptide(L)'
;MASEEKFTDDAMCNMLRHNNRTILNHSNKDIDPARSVLNYSFTMDHGGLSDYKYYKQLVGENYLYGRGSKREKDAVTGCGWVITAPKEIVGDPVKERAFFQACFDFVSNRYGSQNIINNVVHYDEGGSPHIHIVFCPVTTLNHDKVRYKTINTKNAVRLESGRYEYGFRFKLDKNGERIPLKNYARMTDYYDKKISANDVLNKIELRNFHPDLQRYLSNNGVAGSVITGKTGGTNFSVKTLKDFTLKTGLHLDKVQEMAGDKSLLESYADKNSKLTNLENLLSEKNLEIQTLKEELTMKDNQLKNLEIALAEKHHELNRQQSEIDRSWGHSSDNWGERTHSSGWGRDTTINTENIW
;
A
#
# COMPACT_ATOMS: atom_id res chain seq x y z
N MET A 1 -7.57 -8.34 -13.31
CA MET A 1 -6.45 -7.39 -13.55
C MET A 1 -5.30 -8.17 -14.16
N ALA A 2 -4.51 -7.63 -15.08
CA ALA A 2 -3.27 -8.25 -15.54
C ALA A 2 -2.07 -7.31 -15.35
N SER A 3 -0.99 -7.78 -14.75
CA SER A 3 0.26 -7.02 -14.52
C SER A 3 1.48 -7.81 -14.95
N GLU A 4 2.44 -7.11 -15.56
CA GLU A 4 3.70 -7.69 -16.01
C GLU A 4 4.76 -7.71 -14.90
N GLU A 5 5.60 -8.74 -14.92
CA GLU A 5 6.77 -8.87 -14.05
C GLU A 5 8.02 -9.21 -14.87
N LYS A 6 9.19 -8.82 -14.37
CA LYS A 6 10.49 -9.04 -15.00
C LYS A 6 11.48 -9.53 -13.97
N PHE A 7 12.26 -10.55 -14.34
CA PHE A 7 13.16 -11.25 -13.44
C PHE A 7 14.57 -11.34 -14.03
N THR A 8 15.57 -11.03 -13.22
CA THR A 8 16.97 -11.42 -13.46
C THR A 8 17.17 -12.91 -13.14
N ASP A 9 18.33 -13.48 -13.47
CA ASP A 9 18.64 -14.90 -13.18
C ASP A 9 18.49 -15.23 -11.69
N ASP A 10 18.97 -14.34 -10.80
CA ASP A 10 18.84 -14.51 -9.35
C ASP A 10 17.37 -14.44 -8.90
N ALA A 11 16.58 -13.52 -9.47
CA ALA A 11 15.18 -13.35 -9.13
C ALA A 11 14.32 -14.53 -9.60
N MET A 12 14.69 -15.18 -10.71
CA MET A 12 13.99 -16.36 -11.24
C MET A 12 13.94 -17.51 -10.24
N CYS A 13 15.04 -17.78 -9.53
CA CYS A 13 15.06 -18.84 -8.52
C CYS A 13 14.05 -18.57 -7.38
N ASN A 14 14.03 -17.34 -6.88
CA ASN A 14 13.13 -16.94 -5.80
C ASN A 14 11.67 -16.96 -6.23
N MET A 15 11.38 -16.47 -7.44
CA MET A 15 10.02 -16.49 -7.99
C MET A 15 9.52 -17.94 -8.17
N LEU A 16 10.32 -18.85 -8.72
CA LEU A 16 9.91 -20.26 -8.88
C LEU A 16 9.63 -20.92 -7.52
N ARG A 17 10.47 -20.63 -6.52
CA ARG A 17 10.26 -21.11 -5.15
C ARG A 17 8.99 -20.54 -4.51
N HIS A 18 8.67 -19.28 -4.78
CA HIS A 18 7.45 -18.65 -4.32
C HIS A 18 6.22 -19.30 -4.95
N ASN A 19 6.23 -19.48 -6.27
CA ASN A 19 5.14 -20.08 -7.03
C ASN A 19 4.85 -21.52 -6.57
N ASN A 20 5.91 -22.30 -6.35
CA ASN A 20 5.82 -23.70 -5.94
C ASN A 20 5.75 -23.88 -4.41
N ARG A 21 5.59 -22.79 -3.64
CA ARG A 21 5.47 -22.80 -2.17
C ARG A 21 6.61 -23.55 -1.44
N THR A 22 7.83 -23.47 -1.96
CA THR A 22 9.03 -24.10 -1.37
C THR A 22 9.86 -23.15 -0.51
N ILE A 23 9.37 -21.92 -0.26
CA ILE A 23 10.02 -20.95 0.64
C ILE A 23 9.51 -21.18 2.05
N LEU A 24 10.41 -21.57 2.97
CA LEU A 24 10.06 -21.82 4.38
C LEU A 24 9.63 -20.55 5.13
N ASN A 25 10.33 -19.44 4.92
CA ASN A 25 10.08 -18.16 5.60
C ASN A 25 9.65 -17.10 4.57
N HIS A 26 8.44 -17.22 4.03
CA HIS A 26 7.93 -16.21 3.10
C HIS A 26 7.58 -14.91 3.82
N SER A 27 7.87 -13.76 3.19
CA SER A 27 7.56 -12.44 3.75
C SER A 27 6.06 -12.10 3.68
N ASN A 28 5.32 -12.75 2.78
CA ASN A 28 3.88 -12.55 2.62
C ASN A 28 3.12 -13.24 3.76
N LYS A 29 2.70 -12.49 4.77
CA LYS A 29 1.94 -13.03 5.91
C LYS A 29 0.51 -13.47 5.55
N ASP A 30 0.06 -13.17 4.33
CA ASP A 30 -1.29 -13.47 3.86
C ASP A 30 -1.41 -14.87 3.22
N ILE A 31 -0.32 -15.62 3.10
CA ILE A 31 -0.37 -17.02 2.63
C ILE A 31 -0.95 -17.88 3.76
N ASP A 32 -2.04 -18.58 3.45
CA ASP A 32 -2.67 -19.59 4.30
C ASP A 32 -2.27 -21.00 3.83
N PRO A 33 -1.35 -21.68 4.55
CA PRO A 33 -0.89 -23.01 4.17
C PRO A 33 -2.00 -24.07 4.05
N ALA A 34 -3.11 -23.89 4.79
CA ALA A 34 -4.24 -24.81 4.71
C ALA A 34 -4.99 -24.70 3.37
N ARG A 35 -4.88 -23.55 2.69
CA ARG A 35 -5.50 -23.30 1.38
C ARG A 35 -4.57 -23.62 0.20
N SER A 36 -3.27 -23.84 0.42
CA SER A 36 -2.33 -24.15 -0.67
C SER A 36 -2.68 -25.42 -1.44
N VAL A 37 -3.45 -26.33 -0.84
CA VAL A 37 -4.03 -27.51 -1.50
C VAL A 37 -5.00 -27.15 -2.65
N LEU A 38 -5.55 -25.93 -2.65
CA LEU A 38 -6.44 -25.43 -3.69
C LEU A 38 -5.68 -24.85 -4.90
N ASN A 39 -4.36 -24.63 -4.75
CA ASN A 39 -3.54 -24.15 -5.86
C ASN A 39 -3.41 -25.26 -6.93
N TYR A 40 -3.34 -24.85 -8.19
CA TYR A 40 -3.14 -25.79 -9.29
C TYR A 40 -2.38 -25.15 -10.44
N SER A 41 -1.91 -25.97 -11.37
CA SER A 41 -1.24 -25.54 -12.59
C SER A 41 -1.85 -26.23 -13.81
N PHE A 42 -1.66 -25.62 -14.97
CA PHE A 42 -1.93 -26.23 -16.26
C PHE A 42 -0.72 -27.00 -16.75
N THR A 43 -0.97 -28.09 -17.47
CA THR A 43 0.08 -28.99 -17.96
C THR A 43 1.02 -28.27 -18.92
N MET A 44 2.31 -28.50 -18.72
CA MET A 44 3.39 -28.09 -19.62
C MET A 44 4.26 -29.31 -19.91
N ASP A 45 4.94 -29.31 -21.04
CA ASP A 45 5.94 -30.33 -21.38
C ASP A 45 7.35 -29.74 -21.34
N HIS A 46 8.10 -30.12 -20.31
CA HIS A 46 9.52 -29.78 -20.16
C HIS A 46 10.44 -30.97 -20.41
N GLY A 47 9.95 -32.05 -21.03
CA GLY A 47 10.73 -33.26 -21.28
C GLY A 47 11.22 -33.95 -20.00
N GLY A 48 10.43 -33.86 -18.92
CA GLY A 48 10.76 -34.45 -17.61
C GLY A 48 11.72 -33.62 -16.74
N LEU A 49 12.11 -32.42 -17.18
CA LEU A 49 12.88 -31.49 -16.36
C LEU A 49 11.99 -30.75 -15.35
N SER A 50 12.60 -30.31 -14.24
CA SER A 50 11.94 -29.35 -13.35
C SER A 50 11.98 -27.93 -13.96
N ASP A 51 11.06 -27.06 -13.55
CA ASP A 51 10.97 -25.66 -14.02
C ASP A 51 12.33 -24.96 -14.01
N TYR A 52 13.10 -25.11 -12.93
CA TYR A 52 14.42 -24.47 -12.82
C TYR A 52 15.44 -25.05 -13.81
N LYS A 53 15.46 -26.38 -13.99
CA LYS A 53 16.37 -27.02 -14.95
C LYS A 53 16.01 -26.63 -16.39
N TYR A 54 14.72 -26.64 -16.71
CA TYR A 54 14.23 -26.21 -18.02
C TYR A 54 14.54 -24.74 -18.30
N TYR A 55 14.34 -23.87 -17.31
CA TYR A 55 14.77 -22.47 -17.37
C TYR A 55 16.26 -22.33 -17.67
N LYS A 56 17.15 -23.02 -16.95
CA LYS A 56 18.60 -22.96 -17.19
C LYS A 56 18.97 -23.51 -18.57
N GLN A 57 18.25 -24.52 -19.08
CA GLN A 57 18.41 -25.00 -20.44
C GLN A 57 18.08 -23.91 -21.46
N LEU A 58 16.92 -23.25 -21.36
CA LEU A 58 16.55 -22.13 -22.24
C LEU A 58 17.59 -21.00 -22.19
N VAL A 59 18.07 -20.65 -20.99
CA VAL A 59 19.13 -19.65 -20.84
C VAL A 59 20.43 -20.12 -21.48
N GLY A 60 20.80 -21.40 -21.40
CA GLY A 60 22.00 -21.93 -22.03
C GLY A 60 21.94 -21.88 -23.56
N GLU A 61 20.84 -22.34 -24.14
CA GLU A 61 20.65 -22.55 -25.58
C GLU A 61 20.41 -21.27 -26.39
N ASN A 62 20.07 -20.15 -25.75
CA ASN A 62 19.76 -18.90 -26.43
C ASN A 62 20.80 -17.82 -26.15
N TYR A 63 21.05 -16.92 -27.11
CA TYR A 63 21.99 -15.83 -26.91
C TYR A 63 21.47 -14.85 -25.83
N LEU A 64 22.30 -14.56 -24.83
CA LEU A 64 22.02 -13.55 -23.80
C LEU A 64 22.95 -12.36 -24.00
N TYR A 65 22.39 -11.15 -24.08
CA TYR A 65 23.19 -9.94 -24.22
C TYR A 65 24.08 -9.74 -23.00
N GLY A 66 25.38 -9.55 -23.24
CA GLY A 66 26.36 -9.39 -22.18
C GLY A 66 26.81 -10.70 -21.52
N ARG A 67 26.50 -11.87 -22.10
CA ARG A 67 27.03 -13.17 -21.66
C ARG A 67 28.55 -13.13 -21.47
N GLY A 68 29.03 -13.66 -20.35
CA GLY A 68 30.42 -13.65 -19.91
C GLY A 68 30.92 -12.30 -19.41
N SER A 69 30.06 -11.30 -19.26
CA SER A 69 30.42 -9.94 -18.81
C SER A 69 29.71 -9.55 -17.52
N LYS A 70 30.17 -8.46 -16.88
CA LYS A 70 29.53 -7.88 -15.69
C LYS A 70 28.05 -7.52 -15.89
N ARG A 71 27.56 -7.38 -17.13
CA ARG A 71 26.17 -7.03 -17.45
C ARG A 71 25.23 -8.24 -17.47
N GLU A 72 25.76 -9.45 -17.48
CA GLU A 72 24.94 -10.68 -17.55
C GLU A 72 23.97 -10.78 -16.37
N LYS A 73 24.44 -10.46 -15.16
CA LYS A 73 23.64 -10.48 -13.93
C LYS A 73 22.43 -9.54 -13.95
N ASP A 74 22.53 -8.45 -14.72
CA ASP A 74 21.48 -7.43 -14.84
C ASP A 74 20.50 -7.76 -15.98
N ALA A 75 20.77 -8.82 -16.75
CA ALA A 75 19.93 -9.23 -17.85
C ALA A 75 18.61 -9.82 -17.32
N VAL A 76 17.50 -9.36 -17.90
CA VAL A 76 16.18 -9.93 -17.64
C VAL A 76 16.04 -11.21 -18.45
N THR A 77 16.09 -12.34 -17.75
CA THR A 77 16.04 -13.70 -18.31
C THR A 77 14.67 -14.34 -18.18
N GLY A 78 13.79 -13.77 -17.36
CA GLY A 78 12.39 -14.18 -17.25
C GLY A 78 11.43 -13.01 -17.24
N CYS A 79 10.22 -13.27 -17.71
CA CYS A 79 9.09 -12.35 -17.66
C CYS A 79 7.87 -13.10 -17.14
N GLY A 80 6.92 -12.38 -16.56
CA GLY A 80 5.70 -12.97 -16.03
C GLY A 80 4.47 -12.11 -16.29
N TRP A 81 3.32 -12.76 -16.31
CA TRP A 81 2.03 -12.11 -16.16
C TRP A 81 1.35 -12.65 -14.91
N VAL A 82 0.92 -11.74 -14.04
CA VAL A 82 0.01 -12.04 -12.93
C VAL A 82 -1.38 -11.59 -13.35
N ILE A 83 -2.31 -12.54 -13.46
CA ILE A 83 -3.67 -12.27 -13.92
C ILE A 83 -4.66 -12.68 -12.82
N THR A 84 -5.32 -11.70 -12.23
CA THR A 84 -6.32 -11.88 -11.18
C THR A 84 -7.71 -12.06 -11.76
N ALA A 85 -8.44 -13.06 -11.26
CA ALA A 85 -9.84 -13.28 -11.60
C ALA A 85 -10.67 -12.02 -11.32
N PRO A 86 -11.54 -11.60 -12.26
CA PRO A 86 -12.42 -10.47 -12.06
C PRO A 86 -13.59 -10.84 -11.11
N LYS A 87 -14.09 -9.88 -10.34
CA LYS A 87 -15.00 -10.13 -9.21
C LYS A 87 -16.29 -10.84 -9.62
N GLU A 88 -16.77 -10.57 -10.84
CA GLU A 88 -17.99 -11.15 -11.38
C GLU A 88 -17.93 -12.67 -11.62
N ILE A 89 -16.73 -13.26 -11.66
CA ILE A 89 -16.55 -14.72 -11.77
C ILE A 89 -16.06 -15.38 -10.48
N VAL A 90 -15.65 -14.60 -9.47
CA VAL A 90 -15.09 -15.15 -8.24
C VAL A 90 -16.16 -15.94 -7.47
N GLY A 91 -15.80 -17.15 -7.03
CA GLY A 91 -16.69 -18.07 -6.33
C GLY A 91 -17.44 -19.06 -7.24
N ASP A 92 -17.25 -18.98 -8.55
CA ASP A 92 -17.73 -19.98 -9.53
C ASP A 92 -16.52 -20.79 -10.05
N PRO A 93 -16.25 -21.99 -9.52
CA PRO A 93 -15.05 -22.76 -9.86
C PRO A 93 -14.94 -23.11 -11.35
N VAL A 94 -16.08 -23.25 -12.04
CA VAL A 94 -16.10 -23.58 -13.47
C VAL A 94 -15.68 -22.37 -14.28
N LYS A 95 -16.23 -21.19 -13.99
CA LYS A 95 -15.84 -19.94 -14.67
C LYS A 95 -14.42 -19.52 -14.34
N GLU A 96 -14.00 -19.63 -13.08
CA GLU A 96 -12.62 -19.32 -12.69
C GLU A 96 -11.62 -20.20 -13.43
N ARG A 97 -11.85 -21.52 -13.46
CA ARG A 97 -10.96 -22.45 -14.18
C ARG A 97 -10.93 -22.16 -15.68
N ALA A 98 -12.09 -21.90 -16.30
CA ALA A 98 -12.16 -21.54 -17.72
C ALA A 98 -11.42 -20.23 -18.01
N PHE A 99 -11.57 -19.23 -17.13
CA PHE A 99 -10.85 -17.95 -17.22
C PHE A 99 -9.34 -18.14 -17.14
N PHE A 100 -8.84 -18.88 -16.14
CA PHE A 100 -7.41 -19.09 -15.99
C PHE A 100 -6.80 -19.94 -17.11
N GLN A 101 -7.52 -20.96 -17.60
CA GLN A 101 -7.09 -21.74 -18.75
C GLN A 101 -6.96 -20.83 -19.99
N ALA A 102 -7.98 -20.01 -20.27
CA ALA A 102 -7.93 -19.10 -21.40
C ALA A 102 -6.82 -18.05 -21.28
N CYS A 103 -6.53 -17.56 -20.07
CA CYS A 103 -5.38 -16.69 -19.83
C CYS A 103 -4.05 -17.40 -20.10
N PHE A 104 -3.91 -18.64 -19.62
CA PHE A 104 -2.73 -19.47 -19.87
C PHE A 104 -2.52 -19.73 -21.36
N ASP A 105 -3.59 -20.13 -22.08
CA ASP A 105 -3.55 -20.40 -23.51
C ASP A 105 -3.17 -19.15 -24.31
N PHE A 106 -3.77 -18.00 -23.97
CA PHE A 106 -3.47 -16.72 -24.61
C PHE A 106 -1.99 -16.35 -24.47
N VAL A 107 -1.45 -16.40 -23.24
CA VAL A 107 -0.04 -16.06 -22.96
C VAL A 107 0.91 -17.06 -23.61
N SER A 108 0.57 -18.36 -23.54
CA SER A 108 1.35 -19.45 -24.17
C SER A 108 1.42 -19.29 -25.69
N ASN A 109 0.28 -19.00 -26.34
CA ASN A 109 0.25 -18.75 -27.79
C ASN A 109 0.99 -17.47 -28.16
N ARG A 110 0.86 -16.41 -27.35
CA ARG A 110 1.47 -15.09 -27.60
C ARG A 110 3.00 -15.11 -27.55
N TYR A 111 3.55 -15.81 -26.55
CA TYR A 111 4.99 -15.81 -26.26
C TYR A 111 5.70 -17.13 -26.57
N GLY A 112 4.97 -18.15 -27.01
CA GLY A 112 5.45 -19.49 -27.34
C GLY A 112 5.35 -20.43 -26.15
N SER A 113 4.64 -21.55 -26.32
CA SER A 113 4.45 -22.55 -25.26
C SER A 113 5.77 -23.15 -24.78
N GLN A 114 6.72 -23.34 -25.68
CA GLN A 114 8.09 -23.79 -25.37
C GLN A 114 8.92 -22.78 -24.58
N ASN A 115 8.43 -21.54 -24.41
CA ASN A 115 9.10 -20.53 -23.62
C ASN A 115 8.52 -20.44 -22.20
N ILE A 116 7.39 -21.11 -21.91
CA ILE A 116 6.75 -21.09 -20.60
C ILE A 116 7.55 -21.95 -19.62
N ILE A 117 7.93 -21.35 -18.50
CA ILE A 117 8.75 -21.95 -17.45
C ILE A 117 7.90 -22.46 -16.30
N ASN A 118 6.89 -21.69 -15.89
CA ASN A 118 6.04 -22.03 -14.76
C ASN A 118 4.67 -21.39 -14.94
N ASN A 119 3.64 -22.08 -14.49
CA ASN A 119 2.33 -21.46 -14.31
C ASN A 119 1.68 -22.01 -13.04
N VAL A 120 1.01 -21.15 -12.28
CA VAL A 120 0.30 -21.58 -11.07
C VAL A 120 -0.84 -20.61 -10.74
N VAL A 121 -2.00 -21.17 -10.43
CA VAL A 121 -3.14 -20.45 -9.87
C VAL A 121 -3.05 -20.53 -8.35
N HIS A 122 -3.02 -19.38 -7.69
CA HIS A 122 -2.99 -19.26 -6.24
C HIS A 122 -4.37 -18.91 -5.69
N TYR A 123 -4.81 -19.72 -4.72
CA TYR A 123 -6.04 -19.56 -3.93
C TYR A 123 -5.74 -19.36 -2.44
N ASP A 124 -4.46 -19.33 -2.06
CA ASP A 124 -3.98 -19.33 -0.69
C ASP A 124 -3.48 -17.97 -0.21
N GLU A 125 -3.54 -16.94 -1.04
CA GLU A 125 -3.10 -15.58 -0.69
C GLU A 125 -4.29 -14.67 -0.33
N GLY A 126 -4.02 -13.64 0.46
CA GLY A 126 -4.96 -12.54 0.69
C GLY A 126 -5.27 -11.80 -0.62
N GLY A 127 -6.53 -11.86 -1.05
CA GLY A 127 -7.01 -11.24 -2.28
C GLY A 127 -7.88 -12.18 -3.11
N SER A 128 -8.15 -11.79 -4.35
CA SER A 128 -8.84 -12.65 -5.31
C SER A 128 -7.87 -13.68 -5.92
N PRO A 129 -8.36 -14.87 -6.32
CA PRO A 129 -7.55 -15.86 -7.01
C PRO A 129 -6.83 -15.27 -8.21
N HIS A 130 -5.59 -15.69 -8.45
CA HIS A 130 -4.78 -15.18 -9.56
C HIS A 130 -3.84 -16.25 -10.10
N ILE A 131 -3.50 -16.14 -11.39
CA ILE A 131 -2.51 -16.99 -12.04
C ILE A 131 -1.22 -16.23 -12.25
N HIS A 132 -0.09 -16.86 -11.92
CA HIS A 132 1.24 -16.49 -12.38
C HIS A 132 1.55 -17.29 -13.64
N ILE A 133 1.94 -16.63 -14.73
CA ILE A 133 2.42 -17.29 -15.95
C ILE A 133 3.80 -16.73 -16.27
N VAL A 134 4.82 -17.55 -16.15
CA VAL A 134 6.22 -17.16 -16.21
C VAL A 134 6.87 -17.79 -17.43
N PHE A 135 7.64 -17.01 -18.17
CA PHE A 135 8.27 -17.45 -19.41
C PHE A 135 9.64 -16.79 -19.63
N CYS A 136 10.49 -17.46 -20.41
CA CYS A 136 11.73 -16.86 -20.90
C CYS A 136 11.41 -16.00 -22.13
N PRO A 137 11.81 -14.72 -22.21
CA PRO A 137 11.49 -13.86 -23.35
C PRO A 137 12.41 -14.16 -24.55
N VAL A 138 12.32 -15.38 -25.07
CA VAL A 138 13.07 -15.85 -26.25
C VAL A 138 12.41 -15.31 -27.52
N THR A 139 13.23 -14.74 -28.40
CA THR A 139 12.81 -14.27 -29.73
C THR A 139 13.90 -14.54 -30.76
N THR A 140 13.56 -14.47 -32.04
CA THR A 140 14.49 -14.66 -33.14
C THR A 140 15.66 -13.67 -33.06
N LEU A 141 16.87 -14.16 -33.26
CA LEU A 141 18.06 -13.33 -33.38
C LEU A 141 18.20 -12.87 -34.83
N ASN A 142 18.05 -11.57 -35.07
CA ASN A 142 18.33 -11.00 -36.38
C ASN A 142 19.83 -10.69 -36.49
N HIS A 143 20.58 -11.51 -37.24
CA HIS A 143 22.03 -11.36 -37.42
C HIS A 143 22.42 -10.00 -38.04
N ASP A 144 21.61 -9.45 -38.93
CA ASP A 144 21.88 -8.12 -39.49
C ASP A 144 21.70 -7.01 -38.43
N LYS A 145 20.68 -7.11 -37.58
CA LYS A 145 20.42 -6.12 -36.50
C LYS A 145 21.55 -6.07 -35.47
N VAL A 146 22.28 -7.18 -35.28
CA VAL A 146 23.46 -7.20 -34.40
C VAL A 146 24.75 -6.80 -35.11
N ARG A 147 24.83 -6.92 -36.44
CA ARG A 147 26.02 -6.54 -37.23
C ARG A 147 26.02 -5.09 -37.72
N TYR A 148 24.84 -4.48 -37.90
CA TYR A 148 24.69 -3.14 -38.50
C TYR A 148 23.93 -2.17 -37.59
N LYS A 149 24.21 -0.88 -37.74
CA LYS A 149 23.48 0.18 -37.01
C LYS A 149 22.04 0.28 -37.52
N THR A 150 21.08 0.28 -36.61
CA THR A 150 19.65 0.45 -36.93
C THR A 150 19.05 1.69 -36.30
N ILE A 151 17.87 2.07 -36.79
CA ILE A 151 16.97 3.06 -36.19
C ILE A 151 15.60 2.39 -36.05
N ASN A 152 15.05 2.41 -34.84
CA ASN A 152 13.68 1.96 -34.61
C ASN A 152 12.70 2.93 -35.27
N THR A 153 11.71 2.39 -35.97
CA THR A 153 10.62 3.15 -36.56
C THR A 153 9.43 3.19 -35.60
N LYS A 154 8.47 4.09 -35.86
CA LYS A 154 7.20 4.13 -35.12
C LYS A 154 6.19 3.09 -35.64
N ASN A 155 6.52 2.38 -36.72
CA ASN A 155 5.63 1.41 -37.34
C ASN A 155 5.58 0.15 -36.48
N ALA A 156 4.39 -0.18 -35.99
CA ALA A 156 4.14 -1.41 -35.26
C ALA A 156 3.74 -2.52 -36.24
N VAL A 157 4.33 -3.69 -36.09
CA VAL A 157 4.00 -4.90 -36.83
C VAL A 157 3.40 -5.90 -35.84
N ARG A 158 2.30 -6.54 -36.23
CA ARG A 158 1.69 -7.64 -35.47
C ARG A 158 2.18 -8.96 -36.06
N LEU A 159 2.80 -9.79 -35.24
CA LEU A 159 3.29 -11.12 -35.61
C LEU A 159 2.14 -12.12 -35.66
N GLU A 160 2.40 -13.30 -36.23
CA GLU A 160 1.44 -14.42 -36.27
C GLU A 160 0.99 -14.84 -34.87
N SER A 161 1.90 -14.81 -33.87
CA SER A 161 1.55 -15.06 -32.46
C SER A 161 0.64 -13.98 -31.86
N GLY A 162 0.29 -12.95 -32.62
CA GLY A 162 -0.43 -11.78 -32.17
C GLY A 162 0.46 -10.73 -31.51
N ARG A 163 1.71 -11.04 -31.13
CA ARG A 163 2.67 -10.12 -30.47
C ARG A 163 3.02 -8.92 -31.34
N TYR A 164 3.18 -7.74 -30.74
CA TYR A 164 3.57 -6.53 -31.45
C TYR A 164 5.07 -6.24 -31.34
N GLU A 165 5.66 -5.82 -32.45
CA GLU A 165 7.05 -5.35 -32.51
C GLU A 165 7.15 -4.01 -33.24
N TYR A 166 8.18 -3.23 -32.93
CA TYR A 166 8.54 -2.06 -33.73
C TYR A 166 9.39 -2.47 -34.92
N GLY A 167 9.00 -2.02 -36.11
CA GLY A 167 9.84 -2.10 -37.30
C GLY A 167 11.13 -1.29 -37.11
N PHE A 168 12.16 -1.61 -37.87
CA PHE A 168 13.42 -0.89 -37.88
C PHE A 168 13.92 -0.71 -39.31
N ARG A 169 14.85 0.23 -39.49
CA ARG A 169 15.61 0.39 -40.73
C ARG A 169 17.09 0.50 -40.44
N PHE A 170 17.93 0.11 -41.41
CA PHE A 170 19.37 0.27 -41.31
C PHE A 170 19.78 1.73 -41.50
N LYS A 171 20.83 2.16 -40.78
CA LYS A 171 21.53 3.40 -41.10
C LYS A 171 22.41 3.14 -42.31
N LEU A 172 22.30 4.02 -43.30
CA LEU A 172 23.11 3.98 -44.51
C LEU A 172 24.17 5.09 -44.44
N ASP A 173 25.33 4.84 -45.03
CA ASP A 173 26.36 5.86 -45.23
C ASP A 173 26.07 6.72 -46.48
N LYS A 174 27.02 7.57 -46.85
CA LYS A 174 26.93 8.45 -48.02
C LYS A 174 26.81 7.71 -49.36
N ASN A 175 27.21 6.44 -49.41
CA ASN A 175 27.15 5.59 -50.60
C ASN A 175 25.89 4.70 -50.62
N GLY A 176 25.04 4.78 -49.60
CA GLY A 176 23.86 3.93 -49.46
C GLY A 176 24.14 2.56 -48.84
N GLU A 177 25.35 2.32 -48.32
CA GLU A 177 25.72 1.03 -47.71
C GLU A 177 25.38 0.99 -46.22
N ARG A 178 25.04 -0.19 -45.71
CA ARG A 178 24.70 -0.37 -44.29
C ARG A 178 25.93 -0.14 -43.41
N ILE A 179 25.80 0.71 -42.39
CA ILE A 179 26.92 1.02 -41.50
C ILE A 179 27.14 -0.13 -40.49
N PRO A 180 28.31 -0.80 -40.49
CA PRO A 180 28.60 -1.88 -39.54
C PRO A 180 28.79 -1.35 -38.11
N LEU A 181 28.47 -2.20 -37.13
CA LEU A 181 28.78 -1.98 -35.72
C LEU A 181 30.26 -2.33 -35.47
N LYS A 182 30.99 -1.41 -34.82
CA LYS A 182 32.43 -1.58 -34.55
C LYS A 182 32.74 -2.84 -33.71
N ASN A 183 31.89 -3.12 -32.72
CA ASN A 183 32.07 -4.19 -31.75
C ASN A 183 30.81 -5.04 -31.65
N TYR A 184 30.39 -5.70 -32.73
CA TYR A 184 29.31 -6.68 -32.60
C TYR A 184 29.80 -7.92 -31.85
N ALA A 185 28.91 -8.53 -31.07
CA ALA A 185 29.25 -9.73 -30.31
C ALA A 185 29.31 -10.93 -31.25
N ARG A 186 30.50 -11.35 -31.69
CA ARG A 186 30.69 -12.53 -32.56
C ARG A 186 30.05 -13.81 -32.01
N MET A 187 29.90 -13.92 -30.70
CA MET A 187 29.17 -15.00 -30.05
C MET A 187 27.73 -15.15 -30.59
N THR A 188 27.12 -14.08 -31.09
CA THR A 188 25.80 -14.11 -31.75
C THR A 188 25.75 -14.98 -33.00
N ASP A 189 26.88 -15.28 -33.64
CA ASP A 189 26.92 -16.11 -34.85
C ASP A 189 26.62 -17.60 -34.56
N TYR A 190 26.67 -18.02 -33.29
CA TYR A 190 26.41 -19.40 -32.86
C TYR A 190 24.97 -19.65 -32.38
N TYR A 191 24.07 -18.67 -32.53
CA TYR A 191 22.70 -18.76 -32.02
C TYR A 191 21.70 -18.25 -33.04
N ASP A 192 20.56 -18.93 -33.18
CA ASP A 192 19.44 -18.47 -34.02
C ASP A 192 18.43 -17.61 -33.24
N LYS A 193 18.50 -17.68 -31.91
CA LYS A 193 17.56 -17.07 -30.98
C LYS A 193 18.29 -16.34 -29.86
N LYS A 194 17.60 -15.39 -29.24
CA LYS A 194 18.10 -14.61 -28.12
C LYS A 194 17.04 -14.40 -27.06
N ILE A 195 17.51 -14.08 -25.85
CA ILE A 195 16.68 -13.66 -24.74
C ILE A 195 16.66 -12.13 -24.70
N SER A 196 15.47 -11.54 -24.84
CA SER A 196 15.31 -10.09 -24.81
C SER A 196 13.92 -9.66 -24.36
N ALA A 197 13.77 -9.38 -23.06
CA ALA A 197 12.55 -8.81 -22.50
C ALA A 197 12.13 -7.48 -23.17
N ASN A 198 13.10 -6.69 -23.64
CA ASN A 198 12.80 -5.41 -24.31
C ASN A 198 12.25 -5.57 -25.73
N ASP A 199 12.62 -6.64 -26.45
CA ASP A 199 12.03 -6.92 -27.76
C ASP A 199 10.66 -7.62 -27.59
N VAL A 200 10.55 -8.56 -26.64
CA VAL A 200 9.33 -9.33 -26.39
C VAL A 200 8.23 -8.49 -25.71
N LEU A 201 8.55 -7.82 -24.60
CA LEU A 201 7.63 -6.97 -23.83
C LEU A 201 7.97 -5.48 -24.02
N ASN A 202 7.94 -5.05 -25.28
CA ASN A 202 8.13 -3.65 -25.65
C ASN A 202 6.87 -2.80 -25.37
N LYS A 203 6.98 -1.48 -25.52
CA LYS A 203 5.88 -0.55 -25.20
C LYS A 203 4.60 -0.77 -26.02
N ILE A 204 4.71 -1.16 -27.30
CA ILE A 204 3.54 -1.41 -28.13
C ILE A 204 2.85 -2.72 -27.74
N GLU A 205 3.62 -3.75 -27.42
CA GLU A 205 3.08 -5.02 -26.92
C GLU A 205 2.30 -4.82 -25.63
N LEU A 206 2.90 -4.16 -24.63
CA LEU A 206 2.25 -3.91 -23.34
C LEU A 206 0.96 -3.08 -23.48
N ARG A 207 0.90 -2.16 -24.45
CA ARG A 207 -0.31 -1.36 -24.72
C ARG A 207 -1.46 -2.19 -25.30
N ASN A 208 -1.16 -3.23 -26.07
CA ASN A 208 -2.17 -4.05 -26.74
C ASN A 208 -2.51 -5.34 -25.99
N PHE A 209 -1.75 -5.71 -24.94
CA PHE A 209 -1.97 -6.94 -24.19
C PHE A 209 -3.40 -7.07 -23.65
N HIS A 210 -3.87 -6.10 -22.85
CA HIS A 210 -5.20 -6.20 -22.22
C HIS A 210 -6.36 -6.16 -23.21
N PRO A 211 -6.41 -5.25 -24.20
CA PRO A 211 -7.46 -5.29 -25.23
C PRO A 211 -7.47 -6.60 -26.03
N ASP A 212 -6.31 -7.19 -26.30
CA ASP A 212 -6.22 -8.47 -27.00
C ASP A 212 -6.66 -9.64 -26.14
N LEU A 213 -6.28 -9.67 -24.86
CA LEU A 213 -6.75 -10.67 -23.91
C LEU A 213 -8.28 -10.59 -23.74
N GLN A 214 -8.83 -9.38 -23.60
CA GLN A 214 -10.29 -9.21 -23.53
C GLN A 214 -10.99 -9.75 -24.78
N ARG A 215 -10.48 -9.42 -25.97
CA ARG A 215 -11.02 -9.94 -27.24
C ARG A 215 -10.90 -11.46 -27.31
N TYR A 216 -9.78 -12.03 -26.87
CA TYR A 216 -9.59 -13.47 -26.84
C TYR A 216 -10.62 -14.15 -25.93
N LEU A 217 -10.84 -13.64 -24.71
CA LEU A 217 -11.83 -14.18 -23.79
C LEU A 217 -13.25 -14.11 -24.38
N SER A 218 -13.64 -12.96 -24.92
CA SER A 218 -14.95 -12.76 -25.55
C SER A 218 -15.18 -13.68 -26.75
N ASN A 219 -14.19 -13.83 -27.63
CA ASN A 219 -14.30 -14.70 -28.80
C ASN A 219 -14.40 -16.19 -28.44
N ASN A 220 -13.91 -16.58 -27.26
CA ASN A 220 -13.98 -17.94 -26.76
C ASN A 220 -15.13 -18.16 -25.76
N GLY A 221 -16.05 -17.19 -25.60
CA GLY A 221 -17.20 -17.30 -24.69
C GLY A 221 -16.80 -17.37 -23.20
N VAL A 222 -15.60 -16.91 -22.85
CA VAL A 222 -15.09 -16.95 -21.47
C VAL A 222 -15.51 -15.68 -20.74
N ALA A 223 -16.20 -15.85 -19.62
CA ALA A 223 -16.65 -14.74 -18.78
C ALA A 223 -15.48 -14.04 -18.07
N GLY A 224 -15.61 -12.73 -17.88
CA GLY A 224 -14.69 -11.93 -17.09
C GLY A 224 -14.11 -10.72 -17.83
N SER A 225 -14.04 -9.60 -17.12
CA SER A 225 -13.51 -8.33 -17.64
C SER A 225 -12.02 -8.17 -17.34
N VAL A 226 -11.24 -7.83 -18.36
CA VAL A 226 -9.80 -7.57 -18.23
C VAL A 226 -9.58 -6.09 -17.94
N ILE A 227 -9.26 -5.80 -16.69
CA ILE A 227 -8.94 -4.44 -16.25
C ILE A 227 -7.43 -4.22 -16.30
N THR A 228 -7.00 -3.11 -16.93
CA THR A 228 -5.63 -2.60 -16.78
C THR A 228 -5.48 -2.06 -15.37
N GLY A 229 -4.38 -2.33 -14.65
CA GLY A 229 -4.09 -1.71 -13.35
C GLY A 229 -3.95 -0.16 -13.36
N LYS A 230 -4.33 0.49 -14.48
CA LYS A 230 -4.30 1.93 -14.74
C LYS A 230 -5.70 2.50 -14.89
N THR A 231 -6.58 2.28 -13.93
CA THR A 231 -7.76 3.14 -13.77
C THR A 231 -7.33 4.33 -12.90
N GLY A 232 -7.01 5.48 -13.52
CA GLY A 232 -6.83 6.75 -12.79
C GLY A 232 -5.42 7.30 -12.57
N GLY A 233 -4.46 7.05 -13.47
CA GLY A 233 -3.27 7.93 -13.62
C GLY A 233 -2.30 8.06 -12.44
N THR A 234 -2.45 7.28 -11.36
CA THR A 234 -1.56 7.35 -10.19
C THR A 234 -1.13 5.94 -9.80
N ASN A 235 0.17 5.65 -9.95
CA ASN A 235 0.76 4.36 -9.55
C ASN A 235 0.91 4.34 -8.02
N PHE A 236 -0.02 3.70 -7.31
CA PHE A 236 0.22 3.34 -5.91
C PHE A 236 0.77 1.91 -5.84
N SER A 237 1.84 1.72 -5.06
CA SER A 237 2.35 0.36 -4.82
C SER A 237 1.33 -0.46 -4.04
N VAL A 238 1.33 -1.80 -4.18
CA VAL A 238 0.46 -2.71 -3.41
C VAL A 238 0.59 -2.45 -1.90
N LYS A 239 1.79 -2.12 -1.44
CA LYS A 239 2.05 -1.71 -0.05
C LYS A 239 1.29 -0.43 0.33
N THR A 240 1.32 0.58 -0.53
CA THR A 240 0.59 1.85 -0.33
C THR A 240 -0.93 1.64 -0.31
N LEU A 241 -1.44 0.73 -1.14
CA LEU A 241 -2.86 0.39 -1.19
C LEU A 241 -3.33 -0.37 0.08
N LYS A 242 -2.50 -1.30 0.56
CA LYS A 242 -2.74 -2.02 1.82
C LYS A 242 -2.72 -1.05 3.01
N ASP A 243 -1.72 -0.16 3.08
CA ASP A 243 -1.64 0.89 4.11
C ASP A 243 -2.84 1.84 4.08
N PHE A 244 -3.30 2.24 2.88
CA PHE A 244 -4.47 3.11 2.72
C PHE A 244 -5.74 2.43 3.24
N THR A 245 -5.95 1.17 2.87
CA THR A 245 -7.11 0.38 3.33
C THR A 245 -7.08 0.19 4.85
N LEU A 246 -5.89 -0.08 5.42
CA LEU A 246 -5.71 -0.27 6.86
C LEU A 246 -5.99 1.01 7.67
N LYS A 247 -5.59 2.18 7.15
CA LYS A 247 -5.76 3.47 7.83
C LYS A 247 -7.15 4.06 7.68
N THR A 248 -7.83 3.81 6.56
CA THR A 248 -9.10 4.48 6.23
C THR A 248 -10.31 3.55 6.35
N GLY A 249 -10.11 2.23 6.41
CA GLY A 249 -11.18 1.23 6.40
C GLY A 249 -11.96 1.14 5.07
N LEU A 250 -11.55 1.89 4.04
CA LEU A 250 -12.18 1.91 2.73
C LEU A 250 -11.52 0.89 1.80
N HIS A 251 -12.32 -0.06 1.32
CA HIS A 251 -11.89 -1.05 0.33
C HIS A 251 -11.76 -0.41 -1.07
N LEU A 252 -10.87 -0.96 -1.90
CA LEU A 252 -10.53 -0.48 -3.25
C LEU A 252 -11.76 -0.17 -4.12
N ASP A 253 -12.83 -0.90 -3.91
CA ASP A 253 -14.12 -0.87 -4.59
C ASP A 253 -14.82 0.49 -4.44
N LYS A 254 -14.79 1.06 -3.23
CA LYS A 254 -15.37 2.38 -2.94
C LYS A 254 -14.48 3.51 -3.46
N VAL A 255 -13.15 3.29 -3.49
CA VAL A 255 -12.18 4.25 -4.04
C VAL A 255 -12.29 4.36 -5.56
N GLN A 256 -12.61 3.26 -6.25
CA GLN A 256 -12.85 3.23 -7.69
C GLN A 256 -14.13 3.99 -8.11
N GLU A 257 -15.19 3.96 -7.30
CA GLU A 257 -16.38 4.79 -7.50
C GLU A 257 -16.10 6.29 -7.25
N MET A 258 -15.17 6.62 -6.35
CA MET A 258 -14.83 8.00 -5.98
C MET A 258 -13.83 8.69 -6.93
N ALA A 259 -13.16 7.95 -7.82
CA ALA A 259 -12.13 8.48 -8.71
C ALA A 259 -12.67 9.36 -9.87
N GLY A 260 -14.00 9.49 -9.98
CA GLY A 260 -14.65 10.34 -10.99
C GLY A 260 -14.65 11.83 -10.67
N ASP A 261 -14.55 12.24 -9.40
CA ASP A 261 -14.73 13.64 -9.00
C ASP A 261 -13.49 14.23 -8.31
N LYS A 262 -12.76 15.05 -9.07
CA LYS A 262 -11.59 15.82 -8.60
C LYS A 262 -11.92 16.72 -7.39
N SER A 263 -13.17 17.20 -7.27
CA SER A 263 -13.61 18.05 -6.15
C SER A 263 -13.64 17.30 -4.82
N LEU A 264 -13.80 15.97 -4.85
CA LEU A 264 -13.89 15.16 -3.65
C LEU A 264 -12.50 14.99 -3.02
N LEU A 265 -11.46 14.84 -3.84
CA LEU A 265 -10.07 14.71 -3.36
C LEU A 265 -9.58 16.01 -2.70
N GLU A 266 -9.94 17.16 -3.27
CA GLU A 266 -9.75 18.49 -2.66
C GLU A 266 -10.51 18.59 -1.33
N SER A 267 -11.77 18.12 -1.28
CA SER A 267 -12.55 18.06 -0.04
C SER A 267 -11.89 17.18 1.03
N TYR A 268 -11.27 16.06 0.65
CA TYR A 268 -10.55 15.19 1.58
C TYR A 268 -9.26 15.83 2.09
N ALA A 269 -8.48 16.50 1.23
CA ALA A 269 -7.30 17.24 1.66
C ALA A 269 -7.67 18.37 2.64
N ASP A 270 -8.76 19.09 2.38
CA ASP A 270 -9.29 20.15 3.25
C ASP A 270 -9.84 19.61 4.57
N LYS A 271 -10.48 18.44 4.56
CA LYS A 271 -10.93 17.79 5.81
C LYS A 271 -9.74 17.32 6.64
N ASN A 272 -8.70 16.79 6.00
CA ASN A 272 -7.53 16.29 6.70
C ASN A 272 -6.72 17.44 7.31
N SER A 273 -6.59 18.57 6.62
CA SER A 273 -5.97 19.78 7.18
C SER A 273 -6.77 20.35 8.36
N LYS A 274 -8.10 20.36 8.27
CA LYS A 274 -8.98 20.73 9.40
C LYS A 274 -8.84 19.76 10.57
N LEU A 275 -8.71 18.47 10.31
CA LEU A 275 -8.53 17.45 11.35
C LEU A 275 -7.21 17.66 12.09
N THR A 276 -6.10 17.87 11.37
CA THR A 276 -4.80 18.19 11.98
C THR A 276 -4.86 19.49 12.81
N ASN A 277 -5.56 20.51 12.34
CA ASN A 277 -5.74 21.74 13.10
C ASN A 277 -6.56 21.52 14.39
N LEU A 278 -7.60 20.69 14.33
CA LEU A 278 -8.39 20.33 15.51
C LEU A 278 -7.59 19.49 16.50
N GLU A 279 -6.76 18.56 16.04
CA GLU A 279 -5.86 17.76 16.88
C GLU A 279 -4.86 18.64 17.62
N ASN A 280 -4.26 19.61 16.92
CA ASN A 280 -3.35 20.59 17.53
C ASN A 280 -4.07 21.44 18.59
N LEU A 281 -5.26 21.96 18.26
CA LEU A 281 -6.06 22.76 19.20
C LEU A 281 -6.48 21.95 20.44
N LEU A 282 -6.83 20.68 20.25
CA LEU A 282 -7.17 19.77 21.35
C LEU A 282 -5.94 19.54 22.26
N SER A 283 -4.76 19.36 21.66
CA SER A 283 -3.51 19.22 22.41
C SER A 283 -3.18 20.47 23.23
N GLU A 284 -3.34 21.66 22.64
CA GLU A 284 -3.16 22.94 23.35
C GLU A 284 -4.14 23.09 24.52
N LYS A 285 -5.42 22.79 24.29
CA LYS A 285 -6.46 22.87 25.34
C LYS A 285 -6.22 21.87 26.46
N ASN A 286 -5.72 20.68 26.17
CA ASN A 286 -5.35 19.71 27.19
C ASN A 286 -4.19 20.21 28.06
N LEU A 287 -3.20 20.87 27.47
CA LEU A 287 -2.09 21.48 28.21
C LEU A 287 -2.60 22.62 29.11
N GLU A 288 -3.48 23.48 28.60
CA GLU A 288 -4.10 24.55 29.37
C GLU A 288 -4.92 24.02 30.56
N ILE A 289 -5.70 22.95 30.35
CA ILE A 289 -6.44 22.26 31.43
C ILE A 289 -5.48 21.70 32.48
N GLN A 290 -4.34 21.16 32.07
CA GLN A 290 -3.34 20.64 33.01
C GLN A 290 -2.77 21.78 33.87
N THR A 291 -2.37 22.89 33.26
CA THR A 291 -1.86 24.07 33.98
C THR A 291 -2.89 24.62 34.97
N LEU A 292 -4.14 24.77 34.54
CA LEU A 292 -5.22 25.25 35.41
C LEU A 292 -5.47 24.31 36.60
N LYS A 293 -5.37 22.99 36.40
CA LYS A 293 -5.47 22.02 37.51
C LYS A 293 -4.33 22.18 38.51
N GLU A 294 -3.10 22.39 38.04
CA GLU A 294 -1.95 22.62 38.90
C GLU A 294 -2.12 23.91 39.72
N GLU A 295 -2.58 24.99 39.09
CA GLU A 295 -2.90 26.25 39.77
C GLU A 295 -4.01 26.09 40.82
N LEU A 296 -5.09 25.36 40.48
CA LEU A 296 -6.18 25.09 41.41
C LEU A 296 -5.69 24.32 42.65
N THR A 297 -4.82 23.32 42.43
CA THR A 297 -4.22 22.52 43.50
C THR A 297 -3.35 23.39 44.41
N MET A 298 -2.58 24.32 43.83
CA MET A 298 -1.80 25.29 44.61
C MET A 298 -2.70 26.21 45.43
N LYS A 299 -3.80 26.69 44.86
CA LYS A 299 -4.77 27.55 45.56
C LYS A 299 -5.46 26.81 46.71
N ASP A 300 -5.85 25.56 46.52
CA ASP A 300 -6.45 24.74 47.57
C ASP A 300 -5.48 24.54 48.75
N ASN A 301 -4.19 24.34 48.47
CA ASN A 301 -3.17 24.23 49.51
C ASN A 301 -2.96 25.56 50.25
N GLN A 302 -2.99 26.69 49.54
CA GLN A 302 -2.93 28.02 50.17
C GLN A 302 -4.14 28.26 51.08
N LEU A 303 -5.33 27.86 50.65
CA LEU A 303 -6.56 28.03 51.41
C LEU A 303 -6.53 27.21 52.70
N LYS A 304 -6.10 25.94 52.63
CA LYS A 304 -5.89 25.09 53.83
C LYS A 304 -4.91 25.71 54.82
N ASN A 305 -3.80 26.27 54.34
CA ASN A 305 -2.82 26.93 55.21
C ASN A 305 -3.41 28.18 55.90
N LEU A 306 -4.21 28.96 55.17
CA LEU A 306 -4.90 30.12 55.74
C LEU A 306 -5.95 29.72 56.77
N GLU A 307 -6.69 28.63 56.53
CA GLU A 307 -7.66 28.08 57.49
C GLU A 307 -6.99 27.67 58.80
N ILE A 308 -5.84 26.99 58.72
CA ILE A 308 -5.04 26.62 59.90
C ILE A 308 -4.59 27.88 60.66
N ALA A 309 -4.03 28.86 59.96
CA ALA A 309 -3.57 30.10 60.58
C ALA A 309 -4.72 30.90 61.22
N LEU A 310 -5.91 30.87 60.61
CA LEU A 310 -7.11 31.51 61.16
C LEU A 310 -7.57 30.81 62.44
N ALA A 311 -7.55 29.48 62.47
CA ALA A 311 -7.88 28.68 63.65
C ALA A 311 -6.90 28.96 64.82
N GLU A 312 -5.60 29.04 64.54
CA GLU A 312 -4.58 29.41 65.53
C GLU A 312 -4.82 30.80 66.10
N LYS A 313 -5.13 31.78 65.23
CA LYS A 313 -5.46 33.15 65.67
C LYS A 313 -6.73 33.19 66.52
N HIS A 314 -7.74 32.41 66.19
CA HIS A 314 -8.96 32.32 66.99
C HIS A 314 -8.69 31.71 68.38
N HIS A 315 -7.85 30.68 68.46
CA HIS A 315 -7.41 30.13 69.75
C HIS A 315 -6.65 31.15 70.60
N GLU A 316 -5.73 31.91 70.00
CA GLU A 316 -4.99 32.95 70.72
C GLU A 316 -5.91 34.07 71.21
N LEU A 317 -6.88 34.50 70.39
CA LEU A 317 -7.89 35.49 70.80
C LEU A 317 -8.70 34.99 72.01
N ASN A 318 -9.14 33.73 71.98
CA ASN A 318 -9.88 33.12 73.09
C ASN A 318 -9.03 33.02 74.37
N ARG A 319 -7.72 32.77 74.24
CA ARG A 319 -6.78 32.77 75.36
C ARG A 319 -6.65 34.17 75.97
N GLN A 320 -6.48 35.20 75.13
CA GLN A 320 -6.41 36.59 75.56
C GLN A 320 -7.71 37.04 76.23
N GLN A 321 -8.87 36.67 75.67
CA GLN A 321 -10.17 36.95 76.29
C GLN A 321 -10.29 36.28 77.66
N SER A 322 -9.86 35.03 77.80
CA SER A 322 -9.84 34.33 79.09
C SER A 322 -8.90 34.97 80.11
N GLU A 323 -7.76 35.52 79.67
CA GLU A 323 -6.82 36.28 80.53
C GLU A 323 -7.42 37.61 80.97
N ILE A 324 -8.10 38.32 80.07
CA ILE A 324 -8.88 39.52 80.38
C ILE A 324 -9.95 39.18 81.44
N ASP A 325 -10.78 38.16 81.20
CA ASP A 325 -11.86 37.78 82.13
C ASP A 325 -11.32 37.41 83.53
N ARG A 326 -10.14 36.76 83.61
CA ARG A 326 -9.46 36.49 84.89
C ARG A 326 -8.93 37.75 85.57
N SER A 327 -8.48 38.74 84.79
CA SER A 327 -8.05 40.06 85.29
C SER A 327 -9.22 40.88 85.83
N TRP A 328 -10.39 40.83 85.18
CA TRP A 328 -11.61 41.47 85.68
C TRP A 328 -12.22 40.73 86.89
N GLY A 329 -12.07 39.40 86.96
CA GLY A 329 -12.48 38.59 88.12
C GLY A 329 -11.68 38.81 89.41
N HIS A 330 -10.56 39.54 89.36
CA HIS A 330 -9.81 40.00 90.55
C HIS A 330 -10.10 41.48 90.90
N SER A 331 -11.01 42.15 90.18
CA SER A 331 -11.28 43.59 90.31
C SER A 331 -12.76 43.92 90.46
N SER A 332 -13.55 43.02 91.08
CA SER A 332 -14.96 43.26 91.42
C SER A 332 -15.30 43.07 92.91
N ASP A 333 -14.31 43.17 93.81
CA ASP A 333 -14.53 43.50 95.23
C ASP A 333 -14.63 45.02 95.40
N ASN A 334 -15.49 45.68 94.61
CA ASN A 334 -16.04 46.97 94.96
C ASN A 334 -17.15 47.35 93.99
N TRP A 335 -18.18 47.98 94.55
CA TRP A 335 -19.38 48.52 93.89
C TRP A 335 -20.60 47.59 93.89
N GLY A 336 -21.32 47.72 95.01
CA GLY A 336 -22.58 47.06 95.28
C GLY A 336 -23.79 47.66 94.56
N GLU A 337 -24.88 46.96 94.82
CA GLU A 337 -26.29 47.23 94.56
C GLU A 337 -26.66 48.67 94.18
N ARG A 338 -27.40 48.80 93.07
CA ARG A 338 -28.75 49.37 93.14
C ARG A 338 -29.59 49.04 91.91
N THR A 339 -30.77 48.55 92.25
CA THR A 339 -31.99 48.36 91.46
C THR A 339 -32.40 49.61 90.67
N HIS A 340 -33.04 49.44 89.51
CA HIS A 340 -34.45 49.85 89.33
C HIS A 340 -35.02 49.43 87.96
N SER A 341 -36.32 49.15 88.01
CA SER A 341 -37.19 48.57 86.99
C SER A 341 -37.80 49.59 86.04
N SER A 342 -38.54 49.03 85.06
CA SER A 342 -39.60 49.62 84.22
C SER A 342 -39.10 50.42 83.01
N GLY A 343 -39.66 50.33 81.82
CA GLY A 343 -40.87 49.70 81.28
C GLY A 343 -41.21 50.41 79.96
N TRP A 344 -42.10 49.84 79.15
CA TRP A 344 -42.67 50.39 77.90
C TRP A 344 -41.70 50.34 76.68
N GLY A 345 -42.03 49.89 75.48
CA GLY A 345 -43.29 49.49 74.86
C GLY A 345 -43.22 49.80 73.35
N ARG A 346 -43.90 48.99 72.54
CA ARG A 346 -44.38 49.20 71.15
C ARG A 346 -43.47 48.88 69.96
N ASP A 347 -43.91 47.85 69.24
CA ASP A 347 -44.26 47.80 67.81
C ASP A 347 -43.58 48.78 66.85
N THR A 348 -42.93 48.21 65.83
CA THR A 348 -43.18 48.63 64.44
C THR A 348 -42.92 47.49 63.47
N THR A 349 -43.94 47.21 62.65
CA THR A 349 -44.02 46.22 61.58
C THR A 349 -43.19 46.59 60.34
N ILE A 350 -42.60 45.55 59.74
CA ILE A 350 -42.50 45.22 58.29
C ILE A 350 -42.13 46.35 57.31
N ASN A 351 -41.02 46.16 56.59
CA ASN A 351 -41.07 46.37 55.14
C ASN A 351 -40.19 45.36 54.40
N THR A 352 -40.85 44.60 53.52
CA THR A 352 -40.30 43.74 52.48
C THR A 352 -39.99 44.57 51.24
N GLU A 353 -38.82 44.42 50.61
CA GLU A 353 -38.68 44.67 49.17
C GLU A 353 -37.81 43.61 48.48
N ASN A 354 -38.34 43.22 47.32
CA ASN A 354 -38.00 42.18 46.33
C ASN A 354 -36.54 42.22 45.82
N ILE A 355 -35.90 41.06 45.59
CA ILE A 355 -35.79 40.33 44.30
C ILE A 355 -35.48 41.25 43.10
N TRP A 356 -34.24 41.14 42.59
CA TRP A 356 -33.90 40.62 41.25
C TRP A 356 -32.55 39.91 41.30
#